data_AF-B3QQR1-F1
#
_entry.id   AF-B3QQR1-F1
#
_cell.length_a   1.000
_cell.length_b   1.000
_cell.length_c   1.000
_cell.angle_alpha   90.00
_cell.angle_beta   90.00
_cell.angle_gamma   90.00
#
_symmetry.space_group_name_H-M   'P 1'
#
loop_
_entity.id
_entity.type
_entity.pdbx_description
1 polymer ?
#
loop_
_entity_poly.entity_id
_entity_poly.type
_entity_poly.pdbx_seq_one_letter_code
_entity_poly.pdbx_strand_id
1 'polypeptide(L)'
;MLILDCFFGKCEKPTCDGCGLVPVRNLRRALKARSMDAGDDASDEAWKKAVEQTLAGNSQKSNTSKPMRKKRLLVPREEIPWYPTIKPDLCNGCGDCKVLCKPGVFELGEPDPTGVQRPKLVVGHPYNCIVLCDRCVPICTSGAITLPKKEDFEKYVEYLDE
;
A
#
# COMPACT_ATOMS: atom_id res chain seq x y z
N MET A 1 42.13 13.59 -15.99
CA MET A 1 40.93 14.13 -15.32
C MET A 1 41.19 15.58 -14.96
N LEU A 2 40.67 16.51 -15.74
CA LEU A 2 40.92 17.93 -15.51
C LEU A 2 39.93 18.47 -14.47
N ILE A 3 40.37 19.44 -13.67
CA ILE A 3 39.54 20.15 -12.68
C ILE A 3 38.27 20.70 -13.35
N LEU A 4 38.40 21.17 -14.60
CA LEU A 4 37.29 21.70 -15.40
C LEU A 4 36.22 20.66 -15.72
N ASP A 5 36.61 19.41 -16.02
CA ASP A 5 35.63 18.35 -16.34
C ASP A 5 34.77 18.01 -15.11
N CYS A 6 35.36 18.03 -13.92
CA CYS A 6 34.65 17.84 -12.66
C CYS A 6 33.71 19.03 -12.36
N PHE A 7 34.19 20.26 -12.59
CA PHE A 7 33.41 21.49 -12.39
C PHE A 7 32.21 21.60 -13.35
N PHE A 8 32.34 21.14 -14.60
CA PHE A 8 31.23 21.12 -15.55
C PHE A 8 30.39 19.83 -15.49
N GLY A 9 30.84 18.81 -14.74
CA GLY A 9 30.09 17.57 -14.55
C GLY A 9 30.21 16.53 -15.63
N LYS A 10 31.24 16.64 -16.47
CA LYS A 10 31.54 15.69 -17.54
C LYS A 10 32.47 14.57 -17.05
N CYS A 11 32.39 14.26 -15.76
CA CYS A 11 33.23 13.26 -15.13
C CYS A 11 32.69 11.86 -15.45
N GLU A 12 33.55 10.99 -15.99
CA GLU A 12 33.19 9.61 -16.36
C GLU A 12 33.28 8.62 -15.19
N LYS A 13 33.71 9.06 -13.99
CA LYS A 13 33.83 8.18 -12.82
C LYS A 13 32.46 7.79 -12.25
N PRO A 14 32.25 6.50 -11.92
CA PRO A 14 30.97 6.00 -11.42
C PRO A 14 30.66 6.47 -9.99
N THR A 15 31.69 6.71 -9.15
CA THR A 15 31.53 7.26 -7.79
C THR A 15 32.64 8.27 -7.47
N CYS A 16 32.44 9.06 -6.41
CA CYS A 16 33.41 10.07 -5.96
C CYS A 16 34.15 9.65 -4.67
N ASP A 17 34.05 8.39 -4.28
CA ASP A 17 34.70 7.87 -3.08
C ASP A 17 36.23 7.91 -3.29
N GLY A 18 36.94 8.59 -2.38
CA GLY A 18 38.39 8.80 -2.48
C GLY A 18 38.84 9.73 -3.62
N CYS A 19 37.93 10.50 -4.25
CA CYS A 19 38.30 11.39 -5.35
C CYS A 19 38.85 12.74 -4.86
N GLY A 20 40.09 13.09 -5.26
CA GLY A 20 40.72 14.38 -4.91
C GLY A 20 40.01 15.64 -5.45
N LEU A 21 39.03 15.49 -6.35
CA LEU A 21 38.23 16.60 -6.91
C LEU A 21 36.86 16.77 -6.22
N VAL A 22 36.61 16.07 -5.11
CA VAL A 22 35.41 16.27 -4.27
C VAL A 22 35.17 17.75 -3.92
N PRO A 23 36.19 18.57 -3.58
CA PRO A 23 35.99 20.00 -3.34
C PRO A 23 35.40 20.75 -4.55
N VAL A 24 35.86 20.43 -5.76
CA VAL A 24 35.38 21.03 -7.02
C VAL A 24 33.92 20.64 -7.30
N ARG A 25 33.58 19.36 -7.07
CA ARG A 25 32.20 18.87 -7.15
C ARG A 25 31.28 19.57 -6.15
N ASN A 26 31.74 19.77 -4.92
CA ASN A 26 30.98 20.43 -3.86
C ASN A 26 30.74 21.90 -4.19
N LEU A 27 31.74 22.61 -4.71
CA LEU A 27 31.61 23.99 -5.18
C LEU A 27 30.59 24.10 -6.32
N ARG A 28 30.67 23.22 -7.33
CA ARG A 28 29.68 23.16 -8.41
C ARG A 28 28.26 22.95 -7.87
N ARG A 29 28.08 22.01 -6.94
CA ARG A 29 26.78 21.74 -6.31
C ARG A 29 26.25 22.95 -5.55
N ALA A 30 27.11 23.64 -4.82
CA ALA A 30 26.75 24.85 -4.09
C ALA A 30 26.33 25.98 -5.04
N LEU A 31 27.08 26.22 -6.13
CA LEU A 31 26.72 27.21 -7.14
C LEU A 31 25.41 26.87 -7.86
N LYS A 32 25.18 25.59 -8.17
CA LYS A 32 23.92 25.12 -8.78
C LYS A 32 22.73 25.26 -7.84
N ALA A 33 22.89 24.95 -6.56
CA ALA A 33 21.85 25.18 -5.56
C ALA A 33 21.49 26.68 -5.45
N ARG A 34 22.51 27.55 -5.46
CA ARG A 34 22.32 29.01 -5.44
C ARG A 34 21.63 29.57 -6.69
N SER A 35 21.81 28.94 -7.86
CA SER A 35 21.09 29.32 -9.08
C SER A 35 19.63 28.88 -9.10
N MET A 36 19.23 27.94 -8.25
CA MET A 36 17.84 27.48 -8.13
C MET A 36 17.05 28.30 -7.11
N ASP A 37 17.73 29.00 -6.20
CA ASP A 37 17.16 29.90 -5.20
C ASP A 37 16.84 31.30 -5.78
N ALA A 38 17.28 31.60 -7.00
CA ALA A 38 17.01 32.86 -7.70
C ALA A 38 15.71 32.82 -8.53
N GLY A 39 14.68 32.14 -8.02
CA GLY A 39 13.36 32.04 -8.61
C GLY A 39 12.29 32.61 -7.67
N ASP A 40 11.83 33.81 -8.00
CA ASP A 40 10.66 34.54 -7.50
C ASP A 40 10.00 34.02 -6.20
N ASP A 41 10.33 34.66 -5.07
CA ASP A 41 9.82 34.41 -3.71
C ASP A 41 8.27 34.37 -3.57
N ALA A 42 7.53 34.86 -4.56
CA ALA A 42 6.08 34.91 -4.54
C ALA A 42 5.39 33.55 -4.76
N SER A 43 6.00 32.61 -5.48
CA SER A 43 5.37 31.30 -5.76
C SER A 43 5.52 30.30 -4.63
N ASP A 44 6.58 30.40 -3.84
CA ASP A 44 6.87 29.48 -2.74
C ASP A 44 6.00 29.72 -1.52
N GLU A 45 5.66 30.98 -1.21
CA GLU A 45 4.68 31.30 -0.16
C GLU A 45 3.25 30.85 -0.52
N ALA A 46 2.88 30.98 -1.80
CA ALA A 46 1.57 30.54 -2.29
C ALA A 46 1.41 29.02 -2.21
N TRP A 47 2.44 28.26 -2.59
CA TRP A 47 2.46 26.80 -2.44
C TRP A 47 2.48 26.36 -0.97
N LYS A 48 3.26 27.02 -0.11
CA LYS A 48 3.26 26.73 1.33
C LYS A 48 1.88 26.94 1.96
N LYS A 49 1.21 28.07 1.67
CA LYS A 49 -0.15 28.34 2.13
C LYS A 49 -1.17 27.35 1.58
N ALA A 50 -1.05 26.97 0.30
CA ALA A 50 -1.93 25.97 -0.30
C ALA A 50 -1.75 24.60 0.36
N VAL A 51 -0.52 24.15 0.57
CA VAL A 51 -0.22 22.89 1.28
C VAL A 51 -0.73 22.93 2.71
N GLU A 52 -0.52 24.04 3.44
CA GLU A 52 -0.98 24.21 4.81
C GLU A 52 -2.52 24.21 4.92
N GLN A 53 -3.22 24.87 3.99
CA GLN A 53 -4.69 24.79 3.88
C GLN A 53 -5.19 23.38 3.56
N THR A 54 -4.46 22.63 2.73
CA THR A 54 -4.84 21.26 2.35
C THR A 54 -4.63 20.28 3.51
N LEU A 55 -3.55 20.45 4.26
CA LEU A 55 -3.26 19.67 5.47
C LEU A 55 -4.23 20.00 6.61
N ALA A 56 -4.60 21.27 6.77
CA ALA A 56 -5.63 21.70 7.73
C ALA A 56 -7.01 21.12 7.37
N GLY A 57 -7.35 21.03 6.07
CA GLY A 57 -8.60 20.46 5.58
C GLY A 57 -8.70 18.93 5.68
N ASN A 58 -7.56 18.21 5.65
CA ASN A 58 -7.55 16.74 5.60
C ASN A 58 -7.33 16.06 6.97
N SER A 59 -7.22 16.83 8.06
CA SER A 59 -6.90 16.31 9.40
C SER A 59 -8.12 15.84 10.21
N GLN A 60 -9.31 15.72 9.59
CA GLN A 60 -10.52 15.26 10.26
C GLN A 60 -11.10 13.98 9.65
N LYS A 61 -10.31 12.91 9.65
CA LYS A 61 -10.84 11.56 9.86
C LYS A 61 -9.97 10.85 10.88
N SER A 62 -10.03 11.33 12.11
CA SER A 62 -9.65 10.52 13.26
C SER A 62 -10.54 9.27 13.24
N ASN A 63 -10.00 8.15 12.79
CA ASN A 63 -10.60 6.84 13.02
C ASN A 63 -10.60 6.62 14.53
N THR A 64 -11.63 7.11 15.22
CA THR A 64 -11.96 6.68 16.57
C THR A 64 -12.31 5.20 16.45
N SER A 65 -11.33 4.34 16.70
CA SER A 65 -11.50 2.90 16.63
C SER A 65 -12.48 2.50 17.74
N LYS A 66 -13.76 2.40 17.39
CA LYS A 66 -14.79 1.85 18.26
C LYS A 66 -14.28 0.51 18.80
N PRO A 67 -14.40 0.24 20.11
CA PRO A 67 -13.91 -1.00 20.69
C PRO A 67 -14.54 -2.20 19.97
N MET A 68 -13.69 -3.16 19.60
CA MET A 68 -14.09 -4.35 18.85
C MET A 68 -14.94 -5.21 19.79
N ARG A 69 -16.26 -5.25 19.55
CA ARG A 69 -17.21 -6.06 20.34
C ARG A 69 -16.79 -7.53 20.32
N LYS A 70 -16.82 -8.19 21.48
CA LYS A 70 -16.59 -9.63 21.59
C LYS A 70 -17.74 -10.36 20.89
N LYS A 71 -17.44 -11.42 20.15
CA LYS A 71 -18.43 -12.22 19.40
C LYS A 71 -18.23 -13.70 19.67
N ARG A 72 -19.32 -14.46 19.65
CA ARG A 72 -19.34 -15.92 19.75
C ARG A 72 -20.12 -16.51 18.57
N LEU A 73 -19.70 -17.68 18.09
CA LEU A 73 -20.43 -18.44 17.08
C LEU A 73 -21.45 -19.38 17.76
N LEU A 74 -22.67 -19.43 17.21
CA LEU A 74 -23.76 -20.28 17.73
C LEU A 74 -23.68 -21.74 17.24
N VAL A 75 -22.94 -21.97 16.15
CA VAL A 75 -22.71 -23.29 15.55
C VAL A 75 -21.20 -23.49 15.29
N PRO A 76 -20.72 -24.73 15.10
CA PRO A 76 -19.35 -25.00 14.68
C PRO A 76 -18.95 -24.21 13.43
N ARG A 77 -17.67 -23.86 13.32
CA ARG A 77 -17.17 -23.00 12.24
C ARG A 77 -17.40 -23.63 10.87
N GLU A 78 -17.27 -24.95 10.79
CA GLU A 78 -17.35 -25.76 9.57
C GLU A 78 -18.76 -25.76 8.97
N GLU A 79 -19.79 -25.50 9.77
CA GLU A 79 -21.19 -25.44 9.32
C GLU A 79 -21.57 -24.09 8.71
N ILE A 80 -20.68 -23.09 8.81
CA ILE A 80 -20.94 -21.73 8.34
C ILE A 80 -20.22 -21.52 7.00
N PRO A 81 -20.91 -21.51 5.84
CA PRO A 81 -20.30 -21.30 4.53
C PRO A 81 -19.94 -19.83 4.26
N TRP A 82 -19.26 -19.19 5.21
CA TRP A 82 -18.70 -17.84 5.09
C TRP A 82 -17.23 -17.91 4.66
N TYR A 83 -16.94 -17.52 3.43
CA TYR A 83 -15.58 -17.39 2.90
C TYR A 83 -15.60 -16.57 1.60
N PRO A 84 -14.47 -15.95 1.21
CA PRO A 84 -14.37 -15.20 -0.04
C PRO A 84 -14.37 -16.12 -1.26
N THR A 85 -14.73 -15.56 -2.41
CA THR A 85 -14.52 -16.14 -3.74
C THR A 85 -13.74 -15.16 -4.60
N ILE A 86 -12.73 -15.66 -5.32
CA ILE A 86 -11.86 -14.87 -6.22
C ILE A 86 -12.29 -15.10 -7.66
N LYS A 87 -12.55 -14.02 -8.40
CA LYS A 87 -12.74 -14.04 -9.86
C LYS A 87 -11.37 -14.02 -10.55
N PRO A 88 -10.94 -15.11 -11.20
CA PRO A 88 -9.59 -15.21 -11.78
C PRO A 88 -9.37 -14.23 -12.94
N ASP A 89 -10.44 -13.81 -13.62
CA ASP A 89 -10.36 -12.88 -14.75
C ASP A 89 -9.99 -11.46 -14.33
N LEU A 90 -10.35 -11.08 -13.09
CA LEU A 90 -10.05 -9.77 -12.52
C LEU A 90 -8.76 -9.78 -11.69
N CYS A 91 -8.38 -10.93 -11.13
CA CYS A 91 -7.23 -11.02 -10.25
C CYS A 91 -5.92 -10.74 -11.00
N ASN A 92 -5.20 -9.71 -10.55
CA ASN A 92 -3.90 -9.29 -11.08
C ASN A 92 -2.69 -9.83 -10.29
N GLY A 93 -2.92 -10.67 -9.26
CA GLY A 93 -1.85 -11.26 -8.46
C GLY A 93 -1.10 -10.27 -7.56
N CYS A 94 -1.70 -9.16 -7.12
CA CYS A 94 -1.01 -8.17 -6.27
C CYS A 94 -0.59 -8.72 -4.89
N GLY A 95 -1.37 -9.65 -4.32
CA GLY A 95 -1.06 -10.28 -3.03
C GLY A 95 -1.51 -9.51 -1.79
N ASP A 96 -2.09 -8.32 -1.93
CA ASP A 96 -2.45 -7.46 -0.78
C ASP A 96 -3.44 -8.15 0.18
N CYS A 97 -4.40 -8.90 -0.35
CA CYS A 97 -5.35 -9.65 0.46
C CYS A 97 -4.67 -10.77 1.28
N LYS A 98 -3.61 -11.40 0.77
CA LYS A 98 -2.81 -12.40 1.51
C LYS A 98 -2.02 -11.76 2.64
N VAL A 99 -1.42 -10.59 2.41
CA VAL A 99 -0.68 -9.84 3.44
C VAL A 99 -1.62 -9.36 4.55
N LEU A 100 -2.82 -8.88 4.18
CA LEU A 100 -3.82 -8.38 5.13
C LEU A 100 -4.45 -9.49 5.98
N CYS A 101 -4.71 -10.65 5.39
CA CYS A 101 -5.50 -11.71 6.02
C CYS A 101 -4.66 -12.51 7.04
N LYS A 102 -4.62 -12.03 8.28
CA LYS A 102 -3.95 -12.73 9.40
C LYS A 102 -4.36 -14.21 9.57
N PRO A 103 -5.64 -14.62 9.38
CA PRO A 103 -6.02 -16.03 9.42
C PRO A 103 -5.47 -16.90 8.27
N GLY A 104 -4.86 -16.31 7.25
CA GLY A 104 -4.23 -17.06 6.16
C GLY A 104 -5.22 -17.70 5.19
N VAL A 105 -6.31 -17.03 4.83
CA VAL A 105 -7.33 -17.58 3.91
C VAL A 105 -6.81 -17.75 2.47
N PHE A 106 -5.89 -16.88 2.05
CA PHE A 106 -5.45 -16.76 0.66
C PHE A 106 -4.06 -17.36 0.44
N GLU A 107 -3.91 -18.06 -0.69
CA GLU A 107 -2.64 -18.65 -1.14
C GLU A 107 -2.31 -18.20 -2.57
N LEU A 108 -1.05 -18.39 -2.97
CA LEU A 108 -0.65 -18.18 -4.35
C LEU A 108 -1.07 -19.43 -5.15
N GLY A 109 -1.81 -19.21 -6.23
CA GLY A 109 -2.15 -20.24 -7.19
C GLY A 109 -0.98 -20.55 -8.11
N GLU A 110 -1.26 -21.37 -9.12
CA GLU A 110 -0.27 -21.76 -10.11
C GLU A 110 0.17 -20.56 -10.97
N PRO A 111 1.46 -20.50 -11.36
CA PRO A 111 1.94 -19.50 -12.31
C PRO A 111 1.17 -19.60 -13.63
N ASP A 112 0.65 -18.49 -14.11
CA ASP A 112 -0.09 -18.47 -15.37
C ASP A 112 0.88 -18.64 -16.55
N PRO A 113 0.75 -19.70 -17.38
CA PRO A 113 1.64 -19.92 -18.51
C PRO A 113 1.43 -18.89 -19.64
N THR A 114 0.33 -18.13 -19.62
CA THR A 114 -0.08 -17.25 -20.73
C THR A 114 0.26 -15.77 -20.57
N GLY A 115 0.95 -15.37 -19.49
CA GLY A 115 1.65 -14.07 -19.46
C GLY A 115 1.44 -13.18 -18.23
N VAL A 116 0.65 -13.60 -17.24
CA VAL A 116 0.65 -12.90 -15.94
C VAL A 116 1.91 -13.31 -15.19
N GLN A 117 2.92 -12.43 -15.15
CA GLN A 117 4.20 -12.65 -14.47
C GLN A 117 4.06 -12.99 -12.97
N ARG A 118 2.87 -12.79 -12.38
CA ARG A 118 2.58 -13.04 -10.97
C ARG A 118 1.48 -14.11 -10.84
N PRO A 119 1.66 -15.11 -9.97
CA PRO A 119 0.61 -16.08 -9.69
C PRO A 119 -0.64 -15.40 -9.16
N LYS A 120 -1.81 -15.78 -9.69
CA LYS A 120 -3.10 -15.33 -9.18
C LYS A 120 -3.36 -15.92 -7.81
N LEU A 121 -4.18 -15.27 -6.99
CA LEU A 121 -4.51 -15.80 -5.67
C LEU A 121 -5.68 -16.78 -5.74
N VAL A 122 -5.61 -17.77 -4.85
CA VAL A 122 -6.67 -18.76 -4.62
C VAL A 122 -7.07 -18.75 -3.15
N VAL A 123 -8.25 -19.29 -2.85
CA VAL A 123 -8.76 -19.45 -1.48
C VAL A 123 -8.34 -20.82 -0.97
N GLY A 124 -7.16 -20.91 -0.34
CA GLY A 124 -6.60 -22.17 0.14
C GLY A 124 -7.23 -22.66 1.46
N HIS A 125 -7.60 -21.73 2.34
CA HIS A 125 -8.16 -22.05 3.66
C HIS A 125 -9.48 -21.31 3.91
N PRO A 126 -10.57 -21.70 3.24
CA PRO A 126 -11.85 -20.98 3.32
C PRO A 126 -12.38 -20.87 4.76
N TYR A 127 -12.32 -21.96 5.54
CA TYR A 127 -12.85 -21.99 6.91
C TYR A 127 -12.00 -21.20 7.93
N ASN A 128 -10.81 -20.74 7.58
CA ASN A 128 -10.05 -19.79 8.40
C ASN A 128 -10.63 -18.37 8.32
N CYS A 129 -11.54 -18.10 7.37
CA CYS A 129 -12.15 -16.79 7.25
C CYS A 129 -13.01 -16.49 8.49
N ILE A 130 -12.78 -15.34 9.12
CA ILE A 130 -13.58 -14.90 10.27
C ILE A 130 -14.98 -14.53 9.77
N VAL A 131 -16.01 -15.13 10.37
CA VAL A 131 -17.42 -14.90 10.00
C VAL A 131 -17.75 -13.40 10.11
N LEU A 132 -18.38 -12.85 9.08
CA LEU A 132 -18.69 -11.42 8.89
C LEU A 132 -17.49 -10.47 8.66
N CYS A 133 -16.26 -10.98 8.55
CA CYS A 133 -15.10 -10.16 8.18
C CYS A 133 -15.05 -9.95 6.66
N ASP A 134 -15.00 -8.70 6.21
CA ASP A 134 -15.02 -8.28 4.80
C ASP A 134 -13.82 -7.40 4.41
N ARG A 135 -12.83 -7.25 5.30
CA ARG A 135 -11.67 -6.36 5.11
C ARG A 135 -10.88 -6.60 3.82
N CYS A 136 -10.94 -7.81 3.26
CA CYS A 136 -10.26 -8.16 2.01
C CYS A 136 -10.95 -7.58 0.75
N VAL A 137 -12.23 -7.20 0.82
CA VAL A 137 -12.95 -6.63 -0.34
C VAL A 137 -12.43 -5.23 -0.69
N PRO A 138 -12.43 -4.23 0.22
CA PRO A 138 -12.02 -2.87 -0.14
C PRO A 138 -10.53 -2.74 -0.45
N ILE A 139 -9.67 -3.64 0.04
CA ILE A 139 -8.24 -3.63 -0.30
C ILE A 139 -7.97 -4.18 -1.69
N CYS A 140 -8.90 -4.94 -2.27
CA CYS A 140 -8.73 -5.55 -3.58
C CYS A 140 -8.92 -4.48 -4.67
N THR A 141 -7.81 -3.89 -5.11
CA THR A 141 -7.80 -2.86 -6.16
C THR A 141 -8.36 -3.33 -7.50
N SER A 142 -8.33 -4.64 -7.76
CA SER A 142 -8.90 -5.26 -8.96
C SER A 142 -10.39 -5.62 -8.83
N GLY A 143 -10.99 -5.53 -7.64
CA GLY A 143 -12.38 -5.94 -7.42
C GLY A 143 -12.63 -7.44 -7.63
N ALA A 144 -11.59 -8.27 -7.56
CA ALA A 144 -11.68 -9.71 -7.81
C ALA A 144 -12.35 -10.50 -6.68
N ILE A 145 -12.39 -9.95 -5.45
CA ILE A 145 -12.87 -10.65 -4.26
C ILE A 145 -14.35 -10.34 -4.02
N THR A 146 -15.14 -11.39 -3.82
CA THR A 146 -16.55 -11.32 -3.43
C THR A 146 -16.79 -12.15 -2.17
N LEU A 147 -17.77 -11.76 -1.35
CA LEU A 147 -18.22 -12.52 -0.19
C LEU A 147 -19.75 -12.70 -0.23
N PRO A 148 -20.28 -13.70 0.49
CA PRO A 148 -21.71 -13.80 0.74
C PRO A 148 -22.26 -12.54 1.43
N LYS A 149 -23.57 -12.31 1.32
CA LYS A 149 -24.23 -11.20 2.01
C LYS A 149 -24.16 -11.42 3.53
N LYS A 150 -23.85 -10.38 4.28
CA LYS A 150 -23.72 -10.47 5.75
C LYS A 150 -25.03 -10.86 6.43
N GLU A 151 -26.13 -10.31 5.94
CA GLU A 151 -27.50 -10.54 6.43
C GLU A 151 -27.81 -12.05 6.60
N ASP A 152 -27.38 -12.88 5.65
CA ASP A 152 -27.66 -14.32 5.65
C ASP A 152 -26.88 -15.09 6.76
N PHE A 153 -25.84 -14.46 7.32
CA PHE A 153 -24.88 -15.07 8.24
C PHE A 153 -24.90 -14.45 9.65
N GLU A 154 -25.58 -13.33 9.85
CA GLU A 154 -25.71 -12.69 11.16
C GLU A 154 -26.36 -13.61 12.19
N LYS A 155 -27.28 -14.48 11.76
CA LYS A 155 -27.93 -15.50 12.59
C LYS A 155 -26.98 -16.49 13.28
N TYR A 156 -25.73 -16.60 12.83
CA TYR A 156 -24.73 -17.50 13.42
C TYR A 156 -23.84 -16.81 14.45
N VAL A 157 -23.98 -15.49 14.64
CA VAL A 157 -23.06 -14.68 15.44
C VAL A 157 -23.83 -13.98 16.55
N GLU A 158 -23.42 -14.25 17.79
CA GLU A 158 -23.91 -13.56 18.97
C GLU A 158 -22.89 -12.52 19.44
N TYR A 159 -23.34 -11.29 19.68
CA TYR A 159 -22.51 -10.22 20.24
C TYR A 159 -22.56 -10.28 21.76
N LEU A 160 -21.40 -10.39 22.39
CA LEU A 160 -21.26 -10.26 23.82
C LEU A 160 -21.00 -8.78 24.10
N ASP A 161 -22.09 -8.02 24.19
CA ASP A 161 -22.05 -6.64 24.66
C ASP A 161 -21.89 -6.70 26.20
N GLU A 162 -20.74 -6.26 26.71
CA GLU A 162 -20.50 -6.00 28.15
C GLU A 162 -21.08 -4.63 28.55
#